data_AF-A0A1G9ILF4-F1
#
_entry.id   AF-A0A1G9ILF4-F1
#
_cell.length_a   1.000
_cell.length_b   1.000
_cell.length_c   1.000
_cell.angle_alpha   90.00
_cell.angle_beta   90.00
_cell.angle_gamma   90.00
#
_symmetry.space_group_name_H-M   'P 1'
#
loop_
_entity.id
_entity.type
_entity.pdbx_description
1 polymer ?
#
loop_
_entity_poly.entity_id
_entity_poly.type
_entity_poly.pdbx_seq_one_letter_code
_entity_poly.pdbx_strand_id
1 'polypeptide(L)'
;MKTCQCHTFSSIIRFSIVAGTGLTAVDCVRSLVKKGCQSIHWFSRSGYVPTVISRQAKYEPEVFTWDKIKSELNKRERGERLSRIVSLLRREVAYMRNPEILKADELRAKGDLSGYWDYLIDRADKSDLPFQDTLSSTRYFAHKIWLKLSEKECLEFQKSFGAFWACWRHPIPMDVVEELNVYAKEGRLQLHRPVAPIKIKGGKYILETSRKKICADALIDGTGGVGGVKDVKSTLIRNLLVRGLAMEHPCGGLKVDGLTYGLQSKLRNSGIYCLGPLAKGSLFSTNAFWFNSLCASNLAHYLAIEIRFSSFEEGCRQ
;
A
#
# COMPACT_ATOMS: atom_id res chain seq x y z
N MET A 1 -13.79 -12.70 15.06
CA MET A 1 -14.61 -13.01 13.86
C MET A 1 -15.83 -12.10 13.81
N LYS A 2 -15.86 -11.11 12.91
CA LYS A 2 -17.12 -10.87 12.19
C LYS A 2 -16.90 -11.64 10.91
N THR A 3 -17.57 -12.78 10.82
CA THR A 3 -17.72 -13.54 9.59
C THR A 3 -17.98 -12.57 8.45
N CYS A 4 -17.31 -12.80 7.31
CA CYS A 4 -17.82 -12.32 6.04
C CYS A 4 -19.23 -12.92 5.95
N GLN A 5 -20.25 -12.16 6.36
CA GLN A 5 -21.64 -12.57 6.18
C GLN A 5 -21.87 -12.49 4.68
N CYS A 6 -21.56 -13.59 3.99
CA CYS A 6 -22.26 -13.96 2.78
C CYS A 6 -23.73 -14.14 3.19
N HIS A 7 -24.46 -13.03 3.26
CA HIS A 7 -25.89 -13.10 3.08
C HIS A 7 -26.11 -13.79 1.73
N THR A 8 -26.94 -14.82 1.73
CA THR A 8 -27.46 -15.49 0.54
C THR A 8 -28.13 -14.42 -0.34
N PHE A 9 -27.37 -13.87 -1.28
CA PHE A 9 -27.81 -12.83 -2.22
C PHE A 9 -28.70 -13.47 -3.29
N SER A 10 -29.99 -13.61 -2.97
CA SER A 10 -31.03 -14.03 -3.92
C SER A 10 -31.56 -12.88 -4.80
N SER A 11 -31.01 -11.66 -4.65
CA SER A 11 -31.31 -10.52 -5.52
C SER A 11 -30.06 -10.12 -6.29
N ILE A 12 -30.18 -9.97 -7.61
CA ILE A 12 -29.10 -9.49 -8.48
C ILE A 12 -28.72 -8.08 -8.00
N ILE A 13 -27.51 -7.93 -7.45
CA ILE A 13 -26.95 -6.62 -7.07
C ILE A 13 -26.69 -5.84 -8.37
N ARG A 14 -27.55 -4.87 -8.69
CA ARG A 14 -27.44 -4.11 -9.94
C ARG A 14 -26.44 -2.97 -9.81
N PHE A 15 -26.41 -2.29 -8.66
CA PHE A 15 -25.58 -1.12 -8.42
C PHE A 15 -24.72 -1.30 -7.18
N SER A 16 -23.40 -1.18 -7.34
CA SER A 16 -22.44 -1.34 -6.23
C SER A 16 -21.52 -0.13 -6.10
N ILE A 17 -21.23 0.24 -4.87
CA ILE A 17 -20.14 1.16 -4.52
C ILE A 17 -18.99 0.34 -3.96
N VAL A 18 -17.77 0.59 -4.44
CA VAL A 18 -16.55 -0.07 -3.96
C VAL A 18 -15.60 1.00 -3.42
N ALA A 19 -15.23 0.87 -2.14
CA ALA A 19 -14.30 1.78 -1.47
C ALA A 19 -12.86 1.41 -1.80
N GLY A 20 -12.05 2.40 -2.17
CA GLY A 20 -10.66 2.21 -2.55
C GLY A 20 -10.48 1.83 -4.02
N THR A 21 -9.23 1.86 -4.44
CA THR A 21 -8.79 1.59 -5.81
C THR A 21 -7.55 0.69 -5.85
N GLY A 22 -7.20 0.03 -4.73
CA GLY A 22 -6.08 -0.91 -4.67
C GLY A 22 -6.44 -2.30 -5.19
N LEU A 23 -5.51 -3.26 -5.04
CA LEU A 23 -5.68 -4.65 -5.50
C LEU A 23 -6.99 -5.29 -5.02
N THR A 24 -7.33 -5.14 -3.74
CA THR A 24 -8.59 -5.66 -3.20
C THR A 24 -9.82 -5.07 -3.90
N ALA A 25 -9.79 -3.78 -4.23
CA ALA A 25 -10.86 -3.11 -4.95
C ALA A 25 -10.96 -3.60 -6.40
N VAL A 26 -9.84 -3.88 -7.06
CA VAL A 26 -9.76 -4.52 -8.39
C VAL A 26 -10.46 -5.88 -8.38
N ASP A 27 -10.10 -6.75 -7.42
CA ASP A 27 -10.71 -8.07 -7.31
C ASP A 27 -12.22 -8.00 -7.02
N CYS A 28 -12.63 -7.02 -6.22
CA CYS A 28 -14.04 -6.74 -5.94
C CYS A 28 -14.81 -6.35 -7.22
N VAL A 29 -14.26 -5.45 -8.05
CA VAL A 29 -14.90 -5.07 -9.33
C VAL A 29 -15.04 -6.28 -10.23
N ARG A 30 -13.97 -7.04 -10.45
CA ARG A 30 -13.98 -8.23 -11.31
C ARG A 30 -15.00 -9.26 -10.82
N SER A 31 -15.04 -9.50 -9.51
CA SER A 31 -16.03 -10.42 -8.92
C SER A 31 -17.47 -9.91 -9.08
N LEU A 32 -17.72 -8.60 -8.98
CA LEU A 32 -19.05 -8.01 -9.15
C LEU A 32 -19.51 -8.12 -10.60
N VAL A 33 -18.63 -7.81 -11.56
CA VAL A 33 -18.94 -7.96 -12.99
C VAL A 33 -19.27 -9.42 -13.33
N LYS A 34 -18.46 -10.37 -12.85
CA LYS A 34 -18.71 -11.81 -13.04
C LYS A 34 -20.06 -12.27 -12.47
N LYS A 35 -20.56 -11.59 -11.43
CA LYS A 35 -21.89 -11.85 -10.83
C LYS A 35 -23.04 -11.09 -11.51
N GLY A 36 -22.78 -10.40 -12.62
CA GLY A 36 -23.80 -9.67 -13.37
C GLY A 36 -24.11 -8.28 -12.84
N CYS A 37 -23.23 -7.67 -12.03
CA CYS A 37 -23.41 -6.30 -11.60
C CYS A 37 -23.37 -5.34 -12.81
N GLN A 38 -24.37 -4.47 -12.91
CA GLN A 38 -24.58 -3.63 -14.08
C GLN A 38 -23.74 -2.35 -14.01
N SER A 39 -23.67 -1.72 -12.83
CA SER A 39 -22.92 -0.48 -12.62
C SER A 39 -22.15 -0.51 -11.31
N ILE A 40 -20.87 -0.16 -11.38
CA ILE A 40 -19.92 -0.18 -10.29
C ILE A 40 -19.26 1.19 -10.16
N HIS A 41 -19.34 1.74 -8.94
CA HIS A 41 -18.84 3.05 -8.61
C HIS A 41 -17.67 2.92 -7.63
N TRP A 42 -16.45 3.03 -8.14
CA TRP A 42 -15.27 3.18 -7.29
C TRP A 42 -15.27 4.54 -6.63
N PHE A 43 -14.81 4.60 -5.38
CA PHE A 43 -14.45 5.88 -4.79
C PHE A 43 -13.14 5.84 -4.03
N SER A 44 -12.37 6.92 -4.16
CA SER A 44 -11.11 7.11 -3.43
C SER A 44 -10.96 8.56 -3.01
N ARG A 45 -10.49 8.77 -1.77
CA ARG A 45 -10.21 10.11 -1.25
C ARG A 45 -9.04 10.79 -1.98
N SER A 46 -8.05 10.00 -2.40
CA SER A 46 -6.88 10.51 -3.14
C SER A 46 -7.16 10.67 -4.63
N GLY A 47 -8.06 9.85 -5.17
CA GLY A 47 -8.35 9.82 -6.62
C GLY A 47 -7.26 9.16 -7.46
N TYR A 48 -6.33 8.42 -6.84
CA TYR A 48 -5.38 7.57 -7.56
C TYR A 48 -6.04 6.30 -8.06
N VAL A 49 -5.56 5.81 -9.21
CA VAL A 49 -6.07 4.67 -9.97
C VAL A 49 -4.92 3.68 -10.19
N PRO A 50 -5.13 2.36 -10.20
CA PRO A 50 -4.08 1.40 -10.52
C PRO A 50 -3.36 1.74 -11.82
N THR A 51 -2.03 1.62 -11.80
CA THR A 51 -1.20 1.65 -12.99
C THR A 51 -1.03 0.25 -13.55
N VAL A 52 -0.56 0.15 -14.79
CA VAL A 52 -0.30 -1.12 -15.49
C VAL A 52 1.16 -1.53 -15.35
N ILE A 53 1.44 -2.83 -15.24
CA ILE A 53 2.81 -3.34 -15.19
C ILE A 53 3.45 -3.26 -16.59
N SER A 54 4.69 -2.76 -16.67
CA SER A 54 5.51 -2.82 -17.89
C SER A 54 5.86 -4.28 -18.24
N ARG A 55 5.98 -4.60 -19.55
CA ARG A 55 6.48 -5.92 -20.00
C ARG A 55 7.92 -6.17 -19.56
N GLN A 56 8.74 -5.12 -19.58
CA GLN A 56 10.13 -5.15 -19.17
C GLN A 56 10.52 -3.79 -18.61
N ALA A 57 11.41 -3.78 -17.61
CA ALA A 57 12.08 -2.54 -17.20
C ALA A 57 13.19 -2.21 -18.19
N LYS A 58 13.15 -1.03 -18.80
CA LYS A 58 14.16 -0.54 -19.76
C LYS A 58 14.89 0.70 -19.27
N TYR A 59 14.34 1.39 -18.27
CA TYR A 59 14.94 2.59 -17.72
C TYR A 59 15.66 2.30 -16.41
N GLU A 60 16.92 2.73 -16.33
CA GLU A 60 17.70 2.72 -15.09
C GLU A 60 17.79 4.14 -14.52
N PRO A 61 17.44 4.36 -13.24
CA PRO A 61 17.50 5.69 -12.66
C PRO A 61 18.92 6.23 -12.57
N GLU A 62 19.09 7.50 -12.92
CA GLU A 62 20.40 8.16 -12.90
C GLU A 62 20.61 8.98 -11.63
N VAL A 63 19.59 9.74 -11.21
CA VAL A 63 19.57 10.63 -10.04
C VAL A 63 18.97 9.93 -8.81
N PHE A 64 17.91 9.15 -8.97
CA PHE A 64 17.22 8.43 -7.88
C PHE A 64 17.82 7.04 -7.61
N THR A 65 19.14 6.98 -7.44
CA THR A 65 19.88 5.74 -7.16
C THR A 65 20.07 5.51 -5.67
N TRP A 66 20.32 4.26 -5.26
CA TRP A 66 20.61 3.94 -3.87
C TRP A 66 21.81 4.73 -3.32
N ASP A 67 22.89 4.89 -4.09
CA ASP A 67 24.08 5.60 -3.62
C ASP A 67 23.82 7.09 -3.37
N LYS A 68 23.09 7.75 -4.29
CA LYS A 68 22.70 9.16 -4.13
C LYS A 68 21.74 9.34 -2.95
N ILE A 69 20.77 8.44 -2.79
CA ILE A 69 19.85 8.43 -1.64
C ILE A 69 20.61 8.20 -0.34
N LYS A 70 21.50 7.20 -0.29
CA LYS A 70 22.33 6.89 0.88
C LYS A 70 23.22 8.08 1.27
N SER A 71 23.80 8.77 0.30
CA SER A 71 24.54 10.01 0.52
C SER A 71 23.66 11.08 1.18
N GLU A 72 22.45 11.34 0.67
CA GLU A 72 21.53 12.29 1.31
C GLU A 72 21.10 11.84 2.71
N LEU A 73 20.85 10.55 2.93
CA LEU A 73 20.50 10.01 4.25
C LEU A 73 21.62 10.21 5.29
N ASN A 74 22.88 10.06 4.87
CA ASN A 74 24.05 10.22 5.75
C ASN A 74 24.37 11.68 6.06
N LYS A 75 24.07 12.61 5.15
CA LYS A 75 24.34 14.04 5.30
C LYS A 75 23.29 14.80 6.10
N ARG A 76 22.18 14.16 6.44
CA ARG A 76 20.99 14.81 7.01
C ARG A 76 20.57 14.15 8.31
N GLU A 77 20.05 14.94 9.22
CA GLU A 77 19.44 14.45 10.44
C GLU A 77 18.07 13.81 10.16
N ARG A 78 17.63 12.95 11.09
CA ARG A 78 16.25 12.45 11.08
C ARG A 78 15.29 13.62 11.28
N GLY A 79 14.25 13.69 10.45
CA GLY A 79 13.32 14.82 10.39
C GLY A 79 13.45 15.62 9.09
N GLU A 80 14.59 15.55 8.41
CA GLU A 80 14.87 16.32 7.18
C GLU A 80 15.12 15.45 5.94
N ARG A 81 15.14 14.12 6.09
CA ARG A 81 15.52 13.16 5.04
C ARG A 81 14.44 12.97 4.00
N LEU A 82 13.17 12.89 4.40
CA LEU A 82 12.06 12.64 3.47
C LEU A 82 11.99 13.68 2.36
N SER A 83 12.07 14.98 2.70
CA SER A 83 12.01 16.07 1.73
C SER A 83 13.14 15.97 0.69
N ARG A 84 14.33 15.51 1.10
CA ARG A 84 15.48 15.29 0.22
C ARG A 84 15.28 14.11 -0.71
N ILE A 85 14.71 13.00 -0.22
CA ILE A 85 14.36 11.85 -1.05
C ILE A 85 13.32 12.26 -2.10
N VAL A 86 12.28 13.00 -1.69
CA VAL A 86 11.27 13.53 -2.63
C VAL A 86 11.92 14.49 -3.65
N SER A 87 12.87 15.33 -3.23
CA SER A 87 13.62 16.20 -4.14
C SER A 87 14.43 15.40 -5.17
N LEU A 88 15.09 14.30 -4.77
CA LEU A 88 15.79 13.42 -5.71
C LEU A 88 14.82 12.79 -6.72
N LEU A 89 13.65 12.31 -6.27
CA LEU A 89 12.65 11.73 -7.18
C LEU A 89 12.13 12.78 -8.18
N ARG A 90 11.91 14.02 -7.73
CA ARG A 90 11.50 15.12 -8.63
C ARG A 90 12.59 15.44 -9.67
N ARG A 91 13.85 15.42 -9.26
CA ARG A 91 14.98 15.63 -10.19
C ARG A 91 15.10 14.49 -11.20
N GLU A 92 14.84 13.26 -10.76
CA GLU A 92 14.78 12.10 -11.66
C GLU A 92 13.68 12.27 -12.71
N VAL A 93 12.47 12.64 -12.29
CA VAL A 93 11.37 12.94 -13.22
C VAL A 93 11.74 14.06 -14.20
N ALA A 94 12.42 15.11 -13.74
CA ALA A 94 12.86 16.22 -14.59
C ALA A 94 13.98 15.83 -15.56
N TYR A 95 14.73 14.76 -15.27
CA TYR A 95 15.78 14.23 -16.13
C TYR A 95 15.21 13.34 -17.26
N MET A 96 14.04 12.73 -17.05
CA MET A 96 13.38 11.89 -18.04
C MET A 96 12.95 12.69 -19.27
N ARG A 97 13.19 12.15 -20.48
CA ARG A 97 12.75 12.75 -21.74
C ARG A 97 11.22 12.79 -21.87
N ASN A 98 10.54 11.74 -21.44
CA ASN A 98 9.08 11.62 -21.50
C ASN A 98 8.53 10.85 -20.29
N PRO A 99 8.50 11.47 -19.09
CA PRO A 99 7.99 10.83 -17.88
C PRO A 99 6.48 10.59 -17.99
N GLU A 100 6.08 9.32 -17.99
CA GLU A 100 4.69 8.93 -18.22
C GLU A 100 3.73 9.47 -17.15
N ILE A 101 4.25 9.71 -15.94
CA ILE A 101 3.52 10.25 -14.80
C ILE A 101 2.83 11.58 -15.12
N LEU A 102 3.44 12.46 -15.92
CA LEU A 102 2.89 13.80 -16.17
C LEU A 102 1.59 13.71 -16.97
N LYS A 103 1.60 12.96 -18.07
CA LYS A 103 0.40 12.77 -18.90
C LYS A 103 -0.66 11.93 -18.18
N ALA A 104 -0.23 10.90 -17.45
CA ALA A 104 -1.12 10.09 -16.63
C ALA A 104 -1.83 10.95 -15.56
N ASP A 105 -1.12 11.87 -14.91
CA ASP A 105 -1.70 12.77 -13.91
C ASP A 105 -2.70 13.76 -14.54
N GLU A 106 -2.39 14.29 -15.73
CA GLU A 106 -3.29 15.16 -16.50
C GLU A 106 -4.63 14.46 -16.81
N LEU A 107 -4.58 13.24 -17.35
CA LEU A 107 -5.77 12.45 -17.69
C LEU A 107 -6.60 12.12 -16.44
N ARG A 108 -5.91 11.72 -15.36
CA ARG A 108 -6.52 11.47 -14.06
C ARG A 108 -7.20 12.73 -13.50
N ALA A 109 -6.57 13.90 -13.57
CA ALA A 109 -7.11 15.16 -13.08
C ALA A 109 -8.37 15.59 -13.85
N LYS A 110 -8.44 15.28 -15.16
CA LYS A 110 -9.64 15.47 -15.99
C LYS A 110 -10.76 14.47 -15.67
N GLY A 111 -10.45 13.39 -14.96
CA GLY A 111 -11.38 12.29 -14.69
C GLY A 111 -11.58 11.36 -15.89
N ASP A 112 -10.64 11.37 -16.86
CA ASP A 112 -10.64 10.50 -18.02
C ASP A 112 -10.00 9.15 -17.68
N LEU A 113 -10.80 8.27 -17.09
CA LEU A 113 -10.35 6.96 -16.61
C LEU A 113 -9.92 6.04 -17.76
N SER A 114 -10.69 6.02 -18.85
CA SER A 114 -10.38 5.18 -20.01
C SER A 114 -9.15 5.68 -20.75
N GLY A 115 -9.04 7.00 -20.98
CA GLY A 115 -7.86 7.58 -21.61
C GLY A 115 -6.60 7.41 -20.76
N TYR A 116 -6.71 7.49 -19.43
CA TYR A 116 -5.63 7.17 -18.50
C TYR A 116 -5.09 5.75 -18.71
N TRP A 117 -5.97 4.75 -18.82
CA TRP A 117 -5.54 3.36 -19.02
C TRP A 117 -5.09 3.08 -20.45
N ASP A 118 -5.78 3.61 -21.47
CA ASP A 118 -5.34 3.49 -22.88
C ASP A 118 -3.91 4.01 -23.06
N TYR A 119 -3.62 5.18 -22.48
CA TYR A 119 -2.29 5.77 -22.50
C TYR A 119 -1.24 4.86 -21.82
N LEU A 120 -1.53 4.37 -20.62
CA LEU A 120 -0.57 3.56 -19.88
C LEU A 120 -0.38 2.16 -20.51
N ILE A 121 -1.43 1.54 -21.04
CA ILE A 121 -1.35 0.24 -21.74
C ILE A 121 -0.43 0.36 -22.96
N ASP A 122 -0.64 1.36 -23.82
CA ASP A 122 0.19 1.60 -25.01
C ASP A 122 1.68 1.78 -24.66
N ARG A 123 1.95 2.56 -23.61
CA ARG A 123 3.30 2.79 -23.10
C ARG A 123 3.94 1.52 -22.54
N ALA A 124 3.17 0.74 -21.78
CA ALA A 124 3.63 -0.51 -21.17
C ALA A 124 3.94 -1.59 -22.20
N ASP A 125 3.15 -1.68 -23.28
CA ASP A 125 3.39 -2.61 -24.40
C ASP A 125 4.75 -2.36 -25.05
N LYS A 126 5.14 -1.08 -25.18
CA LYS A 126 6.44 -0.63 -25.69
C LYS A 126 7.58 -0.72 -24.66
N SER A 127 7.25 -1.07 -23.41
CA SER A 127 8.17 -1.02 -22.26
C SER A 127 8.78 0.36 -22.04
N ASP A 128 7.96 1.40 -22.19
CA ASP A 128 8.34 2.80 -22.05
C ASP A 128 7.62 3.38 -20.83
N LEU A 129 8.02 2.96 -19.63
CA LEU A 129 7.47 3.45 -18.36
C LEU A 129 8.62 3.84 -17.41
N PRO A 130 9.43 4.85 -17.77
CA PRO A 130 10.63 5.20 -17.01
C PRO A 130 10.34 5.60 -15.55
N PHE A 131 9.21 6.24 -15.27
CA PHE A 131 8.84 6.60 -13.90
C PHE A 131 8.45 5.36 -13.07
N GLN A 132 7.69 4.43 -13.65
CA GLN A 132 7.40 3.16 -12.99
C GLN A 132 8.66 2.32 -12.77
N ASP A 133 9.57 2.26 -13.76
CA ASP A 133 10.84 1.54 -13.64
C ASP A 133 11.68 2.13 -12.49
N THR A 134 11.71 3.46 -12.39
CA THR A 134 12.33 4.17 -11.27
C THR A 134 11.77 3.73 -9.92
N LEU A 135 10.45 3.75 -9.76
CA LEU A 135 9.85 3.30 -8.50
C LEU A 135 10.04 1.80 -8.29
N SER A 136 10.03 0.98 -9.32
CA SER A 136 10.26 -0.46 -9.24
C SER A 136 11.66 -0.78 -8.70
N SER A 137 12.68 -0.03 -9.11
CA SER A 137 14.08 -0.16 -8.65
C SER A 137 14.22 -0.07 -7.13
N THR A 138 13.31 0.67 -6.47
CA THR A 138 13.29 0.83 -5.01
C THR A 138 13.03 -0.46 -4.24
N ARG A 139 12.64 -1.56 -4.92
CA ARG A 139 12.43 -2.89 -4.32
C ARG A 139 13.52 -3.25 -3.31
N TYR A 140 14.77 -2.97 -3.68
CA TYR A 140 15.95 -3.41 -2.95
C TYR A 140 16.33 -2.50 -1.78
N PHE A 141 15.77 -1.29 -1.69
CA PHE A 141 16.23 -0.29 -0.73
C PHE A 141 15.14 0.56 -0.06
N ALA A 142 13.87 0.49 -0.47
CA ALA A 142 12.78 1.25 0.17
C ALA A 142 12.66 0.95 1.68
N HIS A 143 12.83 -0.33 2.07
CA HIS A 143 12.86 -0.72 3.48
C HIS A 143 14.06 -0.13 4.25
N LYS A 144 15.21 0.02 3.59
CA LYS A 144 16.41 0.65 4.19
C LYS A 144 16.19 2.14 4.40
N ILE A 145 15.54 2.81 3.45
CA ILE A 145 15.13 4.22 3.59
C ILE A 145 14.20 4.37 4.80
N TRP A 146 13.16 3.55 4.90
CA TRP A 146 12.17 3.61 5.97
C TRP A 146 12.79 3.55 7.36
N LEU A 147 13.73 2.62 7.59
CA LEU A 147 14.44 2.49 8.86
C LEU A 147 15.31 3.71 9.20
N LYS A 148 15.65 4.55 8.22
CA LYS A 148 16.44 5.77 8.41
C LYS A 148 15.57 7.01 8.60
N LEU A 149 14.27 6.96 8.33
CA LEU A 149 13.34 8.06 8.60
C LEU A 149 12.96 8.12 10.10
N SER A 150 12.57 9.29 10.57
CA SER A 150 11.87 9.47 11.84
C SER A 150 10.40 9.04 11.74
N GLU A 151 9.76 8.77 12.88
CA GLU A 151 8.32 8.48 12.92
C GLU A 151 7.48 9.61 12.30
N LYS A 152 7.89 10.87 12.47
CA LYS A 152 7.23 12.04 11.88
C LYS A 152 7.31 12.02 10.35
N GLU A 153 8.48 11.69 9.80
CA GLU A 153 8.67 11.56 8.35
C GLU A 153 7.90 10.36 7.78
N CYS A 154 7.90 9.22 8.47
CA CYS A 154 7.10 8.06 8.06
C CYS A 154 5.59 8.40 8.02
N LEU A 155 5.09 9.14 9.01
CA LEU A 155 3.71 9.65 9.02
C LEU A 155 3.44 10.61 7.86
N GLU A 156 4.36 11.55 7.61
CA GLU A 156 4.27 12.48 6.49
C GLU A 156 4.25 11.72 5.15
N PHE A 157 5.11 10.72 4.99
CA PHE A 157 5.12 9.87 3.81
C PHE A 157 3.78 9.17 3.61
N GLN A 158 3.23 8.52 4.64
CA GLN A 158 1.95 7.83 4.55
C GLN A 158 0.82 8.78 4.18
N LYS A 159 0.78 9.96 4.80
CA LYS A 159 -0.27 10.97 4.59
C LYS A 159 -0.20 11.59 3.19
N SER A 160 0.99 11.98 2.75
CA SER A 160 1.19 12.79 1.54
C SER A 160 1.48 11.97 0.30
N PHE A 161 2.16 10.83 0.45
CA PHE A 161 2.68 10.03 -0.66
C PHE A 161 2.22 8.57 -0.64
N GLY A 162 1.63 8.07 0.45
CA GLY A 162 1.29 6.65 0.59
C GLY A 162 0.38 6.11 -0.51
N ALA A 163 -0.67 6.85 -0.87
CA ALA A 163 -1.59 6.45 -1.94
C ALA A 163 -0.94 6.52 -3.34
N PHE A 164 -0.10 7.53 -3.57
CA PHE A 164 0.69 7.67 -4.79
C PHE A 164 1.66 6.51 -4.94
N TRP A 165 2.45 6.26 -3.88
CA TRP A 165 3.39 5.15 -3.82
C TRP A 165 2.69 3.82 -4.07
N ALA A 166 1.59 3.54 -3.39
CA ALA A 166 0.86 2.29 -3.56
C ALA A 166 0.40 2.07 -5.01
N CYS A 167 -0.08 3.12 -5.67
CA CYS A 167 -0.57 3.11 -7.05
C CYS A 167 0.55 2.87 -8.07
N TRP A 168 1.69 3.54 -7.93
CA TRP A 168 2.77 3.50 -8.91
C TRP A 168 3.80 2.40 -8.64
N ARG A 169 4.02 2.04 -7.38
CA ARG A 169 4.96 0.98 -7.00
C ARG A 169 4.35 -0.41 -7.13
N HIS A 170 3.02 -0.54 -7.06
CA HIS A 170 2.33 -1.82 -7.14
C HIS A 170 1.35 -1.81 -8.32
N PRO A 171 1.87 -1.74 -9.57
CA PRO A 171 1.03 -1.84 -10.76
C PRO A 171 0.35 -3.21 -10.84
N ILE A 172 -0.75 -3.27 -11.59
CA ILE A 172 -1.50 -4.50 -11.83
C ILE A 172 -1.21 -5.08 -13.23
N PRO A 173 -1.45 -6.38 -13.44
CA PRO A 173 -1.26 -7.03 -14.75
C PRO A 173 -2.01 -6.33 -15.89
N MET A 174 -1.42 -6.32 -17.09
CA MET A 174 -1.96 -5.61 -18.27
C MET A 174 -3.34 -6.12 -18.69
N ASP A 175 -3.52 -7.44 -18.74
CA ASP A 175 -4.81 -8.10 -19.00
C ASP A 175 -5.90 -7.66 -18.01
N VAL A 176 -5.54 -7.45 -16.75
CA VAL A 176 -6.47 -6.95 -15.73
C VAL A 176 -6.83 -5.47 -15.98
N VAL A 177 -5.88 -4.63 -16.38
CA VAL A 177 -6.17 -3.23 -16.74
C VAL A 177 -7.05 -3.16 -17.98
N GLU A 178 -6.75 -3.96 -19.01
CA GLU A 178 -7.54 -4.08 -20.23
C GLU A 178 -8.99 -4.47 -19.91
N GLU A 179 -9.18 -5.49 -19.07
CA GLU A 179 -10.50 -5.92 -18.58
C GLU A 179 -11.26 -4.76 -17.90
N LEU A 180 -10.61 -4.05 -16.98
CA LEU A 180 -11.22 -2.91 -16.28
C LEU A 180 -11.54 -1.74 -17.22
N ASN A 181 -10.69 -1.51 -18.22
CA ASN A 181 -10.83 -0.44 -19.18
C ASN A 181 -12.02 -0.67 -20.13
N VAL A 182 -12.30 -1.93 -20.50
CA VAL A 182 -13.55 -2.30 -21.19
C VAL A 182 -14.76 -1.84 -20.36
N TYR A 183 -14.80 -2.16 -19.06
CA TYR A 183 -15.90 -1.75 -18.19
C TYR A 183 -16.01 -0.22 -18.05
N ALA A 184 -14.89 0.50 -18.07
CA ALA A 184 -14.90 1.96 -18.05
C ALA A 184 -15.46 2.55 -19.35
N LYS A 185 -15.05 2.02 -20.52
CA LYS A 185 -15.54 2.44 -21.84
C LYS A 185 -17.04 2.16 -22.02
N GLU A 186 -17.53 1.06 -21.47
CA GLU A 186 -18.96 0.73 -21.42
C GLU A 186 -19.77 1.58 -20.42
N GLY A 187 -19.10 2.44 -19.64
CA GLY A 187 -19.74 3.25 -18.59
C GLY A 187 -20.15 2.47 -17.34
N ARG A 188 -19.84 1.17 -17.27
CA ARG A 188 -20.17 0.27 -16.17
C ARG A 188 -19.24 0.46 -14.97
N LEU A 189 -18.02 0.92 -15.17
CA LEU A 189 -17.08 1.28 -14.11
C LEU A 189 -16.83 2.78 -14.11
N GLN A 190 -17.09 3.43 -12.98
CA GLN A 190 -16.88 4.87 -12.82
C GLN A 190 -16.09 5.16 -11.54
N LEU A 191 -15.15 6.10 -11.62
CA LEU A 191 -14.39 6.57 -10.46
C LEU A 191 -14.93 7.89 -9.92
N HIS A 192 -15.03 7.96 -8.59
CA HIS A 192 -15.56 9.12 -7.89
C HIS A 192 -14.63 9.57 -6.76
N ARG A 193 -14.65 10.88 -6.48
CA ARG A 193 -14.06 11.44 -5.27
C ARG A 193 -15.18 11.82 -4.30
N PRO A 194 -15.21 11.25 -3.08
CA PRO A 194 -16.25 11.59 -2.12
C PRO A 194 -16.05 13.01 -1.57
N VAL A 195 -17.15 13.72 -1.31
CA VAL A 195 -17.14 15.00 -0.57
C VAL A 195 -17.67 14.87 0.86
N ALA A 196 -18.28 13.71 1.19
CA ALA A 196 -18.79 13.39 2.51
C ALA A 196 -18.65 11.87 2.80
N PRO A 197 -18.74 11.44 4.06
CA PRO A 197 -18.87 10.03 4.40
C PRO A 197 -20.07 9.36 3.72
N ILE A 198 -19.99 8.06 3.47
CA ILE A 198 -21.11 7.28 2.92
C ILE A 198 -22.29 7.33 3.92
N LYS A 199 -23.47 7.66 3.40
CA LYS A 199 -24.72 7.66 4.17
C LYS A 199 -25.54 6.41 3.86
N ILE A 200 -26.39 6.00 4.80
CA ILE A 200 -27.36 4.92 4.59
C ILE A 200 -28.76 5.51 4.74
N LYS A 201 -29.60 5.36 3.72
CA LYS A 201 -31.00 5.82 3.74
C LYS A 201 -31.87 4.85 2.97
N GLY A 202 -32.97 4.39 3.58
CA GLY A 202 -33.92 3.48 2.94
C GLY A 202 -33.28 2.17 2.44
N GLY A 203 -32.30 1.63 3.18
CA GLY A 203 -31.59 0.41 2.79
C GLY A 203 -30.59 0.57 1.63
N LYS A 204 -30.35 1.79 1.15
CA LYS A 204 -29.37 2.10 0.11
C LYS A 204 -28.16 2.82 0.68
N TYR A 205 -27.02 2.61 0.03
CA TYR A 205 -25.79 3.37 0.30
C TYR A 205 -25.73 4.59 -0.62
N ILE A 206 -25.39 5.75 -0.04
CA ILE A 206 -25.34 7.02 -0.75
C ILE A 206 -23.91 7.57 -0.71
N LEU A 207 -23.30 7.66 -1.89
CA LEU A 207 -22.03 8.36 -2.12
C LEU A 207 -22.31 9.77 -2.64
N GLU A 208 -21.84 10.77 -1.90
CA GLU A 208 -21.91 12.17 -2.32
C GLU A 208 -20.60 12.58 -2.97
N THR A 209 -20.69 13.13 -4.19
CA THR A 209 -19.56 13.68 -4.96
C THR A 209 -19.83 15.16 -5.25
N SER A 210 -18.83 15.89 -5.77
CA SER A 210 -19.03 17.28 -6.19
C SER A 210 -20.02 17.44 -7.34
N ARG A 211 -20.26 16.39 -8.13
CA ARG A 211 -21.11 16.43 -9.34
C ARG A 211 -22.50 15.85 -9.11
N LYS A 212 -22.60 14.77 -8.33
CA LYS A 212 -23.84 13.99 -8.16
C LYS A 212 -23.85 13.17 -6.88
N LYS A 213 -25.04 12.73 -6.49
CA LYS A 213 -25.26 11.67 -5.51
C LYS A 213 -25.45 10.34 -6.22
N ILE A 214 -24.81 9.30 -5.72
CA ILE A 214 -24.88 7.94 -6.27
C ILE A 214 -25.53 7.06 -5.22
N CYS A 215 -26.62 6.40 -5.59
CA CYS A 215 -27.32 5.44 -4.73
C CYS A 215 -27.00 4.02 -5.20
N ALA A 216 -26.66 3.14 -4.28
CA ALA A 216 -26.31 1.75 -4.58
C ALA A 216 -26.93 0.75 -3.59
N ASP A 217 -27.06 -0.48 -4.06
CA ASP A 217 -27.60 -1.61 -3.31
C ASP A 217 -26.58 -2.16 -2.32
N ALA A 218 -25.29 -2.06 -2.67
CA ALA A 218 -24.19 -2.60 -1.89
C ALA A 218 -23.04 -1.59 -1.74
N LEU A 219 -22.38 -1.67 -0.60
CA LEU A 219 -21.08 -1.05 -0.34
C LEU A 219 -20.08 -2.16 -0.03
N ILE A 220 -19.00 -2.21 -0.80
CA ILE A 220 -17.91 -3.16 -0.61
C ILE A 220 -16.67 -2.38 -0.14
N ASP A 221 -16.08 -2.79 0.98
CA ASP A 221 -14.81 -2.24 1.45
C ASP A 221 -13.63 -2.91 0.76
N GLY A 222 -13.09 -2.25 -0.27
CA GLY A 222 -11.90 -2.66 -1.01
C GLY A 222 -10.62 -1.92 -0.58
N THR A 223 -10.60 -1.31 0.60
CA THR A 223 -9.47 -0.45 1.02
C THR A 223 -8.22 -1.22 1.48
N GLY A 224 -8.28 -2.56 1.55
CA GLY A 224 -7.09 -3.42 1.67
C GLY A 224 -6.58 -3.68 3.09
N GLY A 225 -7.35 -3.36 4.14
CA GLY A 225 -7.09 -3.83 5.50
C GLY A 225 -7.00 -2.75 6.59
N VAL A 226 -7.02 -3.24 7.84
CA VAL A 226 -7.50 -2.56 9.05
C VAL A 226 -6.72 -1.30 9.45
N GLY A 227 -7.47 -0.38 10.10
CA GLY A 227 -7.02 0.83 10.79
C GLY A 227 -5.99 0.60 11.91
N GLY A 228 -6.03 1.42 12.95
CA GLY A 228 -5.02 1.39 14.02
C GLY A 228 -4.99 0.02 14.72
N VAL A 229 -3.91 -0.29 15.45
CA VAL A 229 -3.83 -1.59 16.17
C VAL A 229 -4.97 -1.74 17.19
N LYS A 230 -5.51 -0.61 17.65
CA LYS A 230 -6.69 -0.54 18.53
C LYS A 230 -7.96 -1.12 17.90
N ASP A 231 -8.06 -1.12 16.57
CA ASP A 231 -9.22 -1.65 15.83
C ASP A 231 -9.10 -3.17 15.58
N VAL A 232 -7.97 -3.77 15.98
CA VAL A 232 -7.72 -5.20 15.79
C VAL A 232 -8.59 -6.01 16.76
N LYS A 233 -9.43 -6.89 16.21
CA LYS A 233 -10.35 -7.77 16.97
C LYS A 233 -9.65 -8.95 17.68
N SER A 234 -8.32 -9.03 17.63
CA SER A 234 -7.55 -10.13 18.21
C SER A 234 -7.39 -9.94 19.71
N THR A 235 -7.90 -10.88 20.50
CA THR A 235 -7.72 -10.92 21.96
C THR A 235 -6.25 -10.95 22.35
N LEU A 236 -5.40 -11.67 21.61
CA LEU A 236 -3.96 -11.72 21.83
C LEU A 236 -3.32 -10.33 21.75
N ILE A 237 -3.56 -9.62 20.64
CA ILE A 237 -2.96 -8.29 20.41
C ILE A 237 -3.42 -7.29 21.47
N ARG A 238 -4.71 -7.31 21.81
CA ARG A 238 -5.26 -6.48 22.88
C ARG A 238 -4.56 -6.76 24.21
N ASN A 239 -4.39 -8.02 24.58
CA ASN A 239 -3.75 -8.39 25.83
C ASN A 239 -2.27 -8.00 25.87
N LEU A 240 -1.54 -8.14 24.75
CA LEU A 240 -0.14 -7.70 24.65
C LEU A 240 0.00 -6.19 24.90
N LEU A 241 -0.89 -5.39 24.30
CA LEU A 241 -0.90 -3.93 24.50
C LEU A 241 -1.27 -3.55 25.95
N VAL A 242 -2.33 -4.14 26.50
CA VAL A 242 -2.81 -3.85 27.87
C VAL A 242 -1.75 -4.21 28.91
N ARG A 243 -1.04 -5.33 28.72
CA ARG A 243 0.03 -5.79 29.63
C ARG A 243 1.38 -5.10 29.40
N GLY A 244 1.48 -4.18 28.43
CA GLY A 244 2.74 -3.49 28.11
C GLY A 244 3.82 -4.37 27.48
N LEU A 245 3.45 -5.56 26.98
CA LEU A 245 4.31 -6.50 26.25
C LEU A 245 4.49 -6.10 24.78
N ALA A 246 3.69 -5.15 24.29
CA ALA A 246 3.83 -4.55 22.98
C ALA A 246 3.49 -3.06 23.04
N MET A 247 4.03 -2.29 22.10
CA MET A 247 3.73 -0.87 21.94
C MET A 247 3.16 -0.60 20.55
N GLU A 248 2.19 0.31 20.45
CA GLU A 248 1.69 0.79 19.17
C GLU A 248 2.73 1.69 18.49
N HIS A 249 2.89 1.54 17.18
CA HIS A 249 3.69 2.42 16.36
C HIS A 249 2.80 3.55 15.78
N PRO A 250 3.21 4.83 15.81
CA PRO A 250 2.37 5.93 15.31
C PRO A 250 1.96 5.80 13.85
N CYS A 251 2.83 5.23 13.02
CA CYS A 251 2.56 4.90 11.61
C CYS A 251 1.68 3.64 11.41
N GLY A 252 1.02 3.15 12.47
CA GLY A 252 0.21 1.95 12.51
C GLY A 252 1.02 0.67 12.77
N GLY A 253 0.35 -0.38 13.26
CA GLY A 253 1.04 -1.60 13.66
C GLY A 253 1.75 -1.48 15.01
N LEU A 254 2.56 -2.48 15.34
CA LEU A 254 3.34 -2.59 16.56
C LEU A 254 4.76 -2.07 16.34
N LYS A 255 5.36 -1.52 17.39
CA LYS A 255 6.78 -1.20 17.44
C LYS A 255 7.59 -2.48 17.49
N VAL A 256 8.49 -2.65 16.53
CA VAL A 256 9.49 -3.72 16.52
C VAL A 256 10.87 -3.12 16.35
N ASP A 257 11.88 -3.83 16.85
CA ASP A 257 13.26 -3.54 16.46
C ASP A 257 13.46 -3.82 14.96
N GLY A 258 14.16 -2.92 14.27
CA GLY A 258 14.36 -3.01 12.81
C GLY A 258 15.34 -4.09 12.37
N LEU A 259 16.16 -4.61 13.29
CA LEU A 259 17.17 -5.63 13.03
C LEU A 259 16.75 -7.00 13.57
N THR A 260 16.23 -7.06 14.80
CA THR A 260 15.87 -8.32 15.47
C THR A 260 14.39 -8.66 15.36
N TYR A 261 13.54 -7.70 15.00
CA TYR A 261 12.07 -7.85 14.91
C TYR A 261 11.38 -8.16 16.25
N GLY A 262 12.10 -8.04 17.36
CA GLY A 262 11.54 -8.15 18.70
C GLY A 262 10.55 -7.02 18.97
N LEU A 263 9.43 -7.33 19.61
CA LEU A 263 8.46 -6.32 20.03
C LEU A 263 9.10 -5.38 21.05
N GLN A 264 8.98 -4.08 20.80
CA GLN A 264 9.29 -3.10 21.83
C GLN A 264 8.19 -3.13 22.90
N SER A 265 8.62 -3.24 24.15
CA SER A 265 7.76 -3.36 25.32
C SER A 265 8.19 -2.38 26.42
N LYS A 266 7.25 -2.07 27.32
CA LYS A 266 7.57 -1.33 28.56
C LYS A 266 8.33 -2.20 29.56
N LEU A 267 8.18 -3.51 29.44
CA LEU A 267 8.94 -4.52 30.17
C LEU A 267 10.26 -4.79 29.42
N ARG A 268 11.34 -5.18 30.11
CA ARG A 268 12.57 -5.63 29.43
C ARG A 268 12.27 -6.91 28.64
N ASN A 269 12.88 -7.02 27.45
CA ASN A 269 12.84 -8.14 26.48
C ASN A 269 11.67 -9.12 26.65
N SER A 270 10.60 -8.95 25.87
CA SER A 270 9.42 -9.82 25.93
C SER A 270 9.65 -11.25 25.39
N GLY A 271 10.73 -11.48 24.63
CA GLY A 271 10.92 -12.72 23.88
C GLY A 271 9.89 -12.93 22.76
N ILE A 272 9.09 -11.90 22.43
CA ILE A 272 8.06 -11.95 21.41
C ILE A 272 8.53 -11.17 20.18
N TYR A 273 8.38 -11.79 19.01
CA TYR A 273 8.80 -11.23 17.73
C TYR A 273 7.58 -11.00 16.83
N CYS A 274 7.63 -9.99 15.96
CA CYS A 274 6.54 -9.68 15.05
C CYS A 274 7.05 -9.36 13.65
N LEU A 275 6.51 -10.10 12.67
CA LEU A 275 6.76 -9.92 11.24
C LEU A 275 5.44 -9.69 10.50
N GLY A 276 5.53 -9.18 9.27
CA GLY A 276 4.36 -9.00 8.41
C GLY A 276 3.52 -7.76 8.73
N PRO A 277 2.25 -7.71 8.30
CA PRO A 277 1.44 -6.49 8.29
C PRO A 277 1.26 -5.80 9.65
N LEU A 278 1.37 -6.56 10.75
CA LEU A 278 1.34 -6.00 12.10
C LEU A 278 2.56 -5.13 12.43
N ALA A 279 3.67 -5.25 11.72
CA ALA A 279 4.88 -4.45 11.90
C ALA A 279 4.97 -3.23 10.94
N LYS A 280 3.91 -2.92 10.17
CA LYS A 280 3.93 -1.94 9.05
C LYS A 280 4.39 -0.51 9.39
N GLY A 281 4.34 -0.12 10.65
CA GLY A 281 4.85 1.18 11.09
C GLY A 281 6.37 1.19 11.22
N SER A 282 6.93 0.09 11.74
CA SER A 282 8.36 -0.07 11.99
C SER A 282 9.11 -0.59 10.75
N LEU A 283 8.46 -1.44 9.97
CA LEU A 283 9.00 -2.07 8.76
C LEU A 283 8.20 -1.67 7.53
N PHE A 284 8.89 -1.44 6.41
CA PHE A 284 8.27 -1.16 5.13
C PHE A 284 8.04 -2.43 4.32
N SER A 285 7.15 -2.41 3.32
CA SER A 285 6.90 -3.57 2.44
C SER A 285 6.42 -4.85 3.13
N THR A 286 5.80 -4.74 4.31
CA THR A 286 5.29 -5.87 5.11
C THR A 286 4.14 -6.67 4.48
N ASN A 287 3.61 -6.21 3.34
CA ASN A 287 2.63 -6.93 2.54
C ASN A 287 3.29 -7.77 1.43
N ALA A 288 4.60 -7.63 1.21
CA ALA A 288 5.32 -8.36 0.17
C ALA A 288 5.86 -9.67 0.71
N PHE A 289 5.53 -10.78 0.04
CA PHE A 289 6.02 -12.11 0.39
C PHE A 289 7.55 -12.15 0.53
N TRP A 290 8.27 -11.69 -0.50
CA TRP A 290 9.74 -11.71 -0.52
C TRP A 290 10.38 -11.00 0.69
N PHE A 291 9.80 -9.88 1.13
CA PHE A 291 10.34 -9.10 2.25
C PHE A 291 10.08 -9.82 3.57
N ASN A 292 8.89 -10.38 3.75
CA ASN A 292 8.58 -11.19 4.92
C ASN A 292 9.42 -12.47 4.99
N SER A 293 9.70 -13.11 3.86
CA SER A 293 10.63 -14.25 3.78
C SER A 293 12.05 -13.86 4.19
N LEU A 294 12.53 -12.69 3.73
CA LEU A 294 13.83 -12.16 4.13
C LEU A 294 13.88 -11.89 5.65
N CYS A 295 12.87 -11.22 6.20
CA CYS A 295 12.82 -10.96 7.65
C CYS A 295 12.75 -12.25 8.47
N ALA A 296 11.97 -13.24 8.01
CA ALA A 296 11.89 -14.55 8.67
C ALA A 296 13.24 -15.28 8.67
N SER A 297 13.97 -15.25 7.55
CA SER A 297 15.31 -15.82 7.46
C SER A 297 16.29 -15.13 8.41
N ASN A 298 16.29 -13.79 8.45
CA ASN A 298 17.13 -13.02 9.36
C ASN A 298 16.81 -13.32 10.83
N LEU A 299 15.51 -13.41 11.17
CA LEU A 299 15.08 -13.77 12.53
C LEU A 299 15.53 -15.18 12.91
N ALA A 300 15.40 -16.15 12.01
CA ALA A 300 15.85 -17.51 12.27
C ALA A 300 17.35 -17.58 12.55
N HIS A 301 18.17 -16.86 11.77
CA HIS A 301 19.61 -16.76 12.02
C HIS A 301 19.91 -16.11 13.37
N TYR A 302 19.24 -15.00 13.70
CA TYR A 302 19.38 -14.33 14.99
C TYR A 302 19.07 -15.28 16.15
N LEU A 303 17.92 -15.97 16.11
CA LEU A 303 17.53 -16.91 17.15
C LEU A 303 18.50 -18.09 17.28
N ALA A 304 19.01 -18.62 16.17
CA ALA A 304 20.00 -19.70 16.21
C ALA A 304 21.31 -19.27 16.89
N ILE A 305 21.74 -18.01 16.68
CA ILE A 305 22.91 -17.44 17.35
C ILE A 305 22.64 -17.26 18.84
N GLU A 306 21.50 -16.67 19.22
CA GLU A 306 21.12 -16.47 20.62
C GLU A 306 21.07 -17.80 21.39
N ILE A 307 20.45 -18.83 20.83
CA ILE A 307 20.36 -20.17 21.44
C ILE A 307 21.77 -20.73 21.69
N ARG A 308 22.68 -20.63 20.71
CA ARG A 308 24.06 -21.13 20.86
C ARG A 308 24.82 -20.41 21.97
N PHE A 309 24.67 -19.09 22.07
CA PHE A 309 25.31 -18.32 23.13
C PHE A 309 24.74 -18.65 24.51
N SER A 310 23.42 -18.78 24.65
CA SER A 310 22.80 -19.20 25.91
C SER A 310 23.28 -20.58 26.35
N SER A 311 23.36 -21.56 25.43
CA SER A 311 23.89 -22.89 25.75
C SER A 311 25.37 -22.88 26.16
N PHE A 312 26.18 -21.99 25.59
CA PHE A 312 27.58 -21.84 25.97
C PHE A 312 27.73 -21.21 27.37
N GLU A 313 26.94 -20.18 27.68
CA GLU A 313 26.95 -19.56 29.01
C GLU A 313 26.49 -20.52 30.11
N GLU A 314 25.49 -21.35 29.83
CA GLU A 314 25.04 -22.40 30.76
C GLU A 314 26.13 -23.47 30.97
N GLY A 315 26.84 -23.87 29.91
CA GLY A 315 27.94 -24.83 29.99
C GLY A 315 29.18 -24.31 30.72
N CYS A 316 29.47 -23.00 30.67
CA CYS A 316 30.57 -22.38 31.42
C CYS A 316 30.25 -22.10 32.90
N ARG A 317 28.98 -22.18 33.30
CA ARG A 317 28.53 -22.00 34.69
C ARG A 317 28.40 -23.34 35.45
N GLN A 318 28.56 -24.47 34.76
CA GLN A 318 28.67 -25.81 35.34
C GLN A 318 30.13 -26.18 35.56
#